data_AF-A0A0S4XHM3-F1
#
_entry.id   AF-A0A0S4XHM3-F1
#
_cell.length_a   1.000
_cell.length_b   1.000
_cell.length_c   1.000
_cell.angle_alpha   90.00
_cell.angle_beta   90.00
_cell.angle_gamma   90.00
#
_symmetry.space_group_name_H-M   'P 1'
#
loop_
_entity.id
_entity.type
_entity.pdbx_description
1 polymer ?
#
loop_
_entity_poly.entity_id
_entity_poly.type
_entity_poly.pdbx_seq_one_letter_code
_entity_poly.pdbx_strand_id
1 'polypeptide(L)'
;MTFLFWLFSRWPLSWLQALGGWLGALAARVPGRYHDRLVANFRHAYPDVTPAMLKEAGRSAGRMVFEMPYFWMRKNGTDITPDLIDDCWPTCERLLENGRGVIFLTPHLGCFEVLPQAYARRLPVTSMFKPPHQESLRAWIERMRTRPNMQMAPADSRGVRMVVRALKRGEAVGILPDQTPTAGEGVWAPFFGKPAYTMTLVHRLHRLTGAPVAVVFSERLPRGKGYRLHLRVCLLYTSPSPRDRG
;
A
#
# COMPACT_ATOMS: atom_id res chain seq x y z
N MET A 1 -2.23 -3.28 -23.98
CA MET A 1 -2.51 -3.08 -22.53
C MET A 1 -3.40 -1.87 -22.25
N THR A 2 -3.14 -0.71 -22.86
CA THR A 2 -3.84 0.56 -22.57
C THR A 2 -5.34 0.55 -22.83
N PHE A 3 -5.82 -0.08 -23.92
CA PHE A 3 -7.25 -0.11 -24.26
C PHE A 3 -8.09 -0.89 -23.25
N LEU A 4 -7.71 -2.12 -22.89
CA LEU A 4 -8.43 -2.91 -21.89
C LEU A 4 -8.43 -2.24 -20.51
N PHE A 5 -7.29 -1.67 -20.11
CA PHE A 5 -7.17 -0.93 -18.86
C PHE A 5 -8.08 0.32 -18.87
N TRP A 6 -8.15 1.03 -20.01
CA TRP A 6 -9.10 2.13 -20.20
C TRP A 6 -10.55 1.66 -20.14
N LEU A 7 -10.88 0.57 -20.82
CA LEU A 7 -12.23 -0.01 -20.84
C LEU A 7 -12.70 -0.38 -19.43
N PHE A 8 -11.88 -1.12 -18.69
CA PHE A 8 -12.19 -1.49 -17.30
C PHE A 8 -12.30 -0.27 -16.39
N SER A 9 -11.54 0.80 -16.64
CA SER A 9 -11.70 2.03 -15.86
C SER A 9 -13.09 2.66 -16.01
N ARG A 10 -13.84 2.37 -17.08
CA ARG A 10 -15.21 2.88 -17.26
C ARG A 10 -16.27 2.07 -16.50
N TRP A 11 -15.94 0.86 -16.06
CA TRP A 11 -16.91 -0.02 -15.40
C TRP A 11 -17.21 0.44 -13.95
N PRO A 12 -18.41 0.15 -13.44
CA PRO A 12 -18.73 0.31 -12.01
C PRO A 12 -17.80 -0.54 -11.14
N LEU A 13 -17.45 -0.04 -9.96
CA LEU A 13 -16.55 -0.73 -9.03
C LEU A 13 -17.09 -2.11 -8.62
N SER A 14 -18.41 -2.25 -8.49
CA SER A 14 -19.07 -3.52 -8.18
C SER A 14 -18.82 -4.60 -9.24
N TRP A 15 -18.78 -4.23 -10.53
CA TRP A 15 -18.53 -5.16 -11.64
C TRP A 15 -17.07 -5.60 -11.66
N LEU A 16 -16.15 -4.64 -11.48
CA LEU A 16 -14.72 -4.94 -11.36
C LEU A 16 -14.43 -5.87 -10.18
N GLN A 17 -15.06 -5.62 -9.04
CA GLN A 17 -14.92 -6.46 -7.85
C GLN A 17 -15.56 -7.85 -8.01
N ALA A 18 -16.69 -7.94 -8.72
CA ALA A 18 -17.33 -9.21 -9.00
C ALA A 18 -16.47 -10.06 -9.95
N LEU A 19 -16.04 -9.49 -11.08
CA LEU A 19 -15.20 -10.15 -12.06
C LEU A 19 -13.84 -10.54 -11.47
N GLY A 20 -13.14 -9.57 -10.86
CA GLY A 20 -11.84 -9.80 -10.23
C GLY A 20 -11.94 -10.81 -9.09
N GLY A 21 -13.00 -10.74 -8.27
CA GLY A 21 -13.25 -11.73 -7.23
C GLY A 21 -13.47 -13.13 -7.80
N TRP A 22 -14.27 -13.25 -8.86
CA TRP A 22 -14.52 -14.54 -9.51
C TRP A 22 -13.24 -15.14 -10.13
N LEU A 23 -12.50 -14.37 -10.92
CA LEU A 23 -11.23 -14.79 -11.52
C LEU A 23 -10.18 -15.12 -10.47
N GLY A 24 -10.09 -14.32 -9.40
CA GLY A 24 -9.19 -14.57 -8.28
C GLY A 24 -9.51 -15.85 -7.51
N ALA A 25 -10.81 -16.15 -7.32
CA ALA A 25 -11.24 -17.42 -6.72
C ALA A 25 -10.91 -18.62 -7.60
N LEU A 26 -11.03 -18.46 -8.92
CA LEU A 26 -10.67 -19.50 -9.89
C LEU A 26 -9.15 -19.73 -9.88
N ALA A 27 -8.36 -18.66 -9.98
CA ALA A 27 -6.90 -18.74 -9.93
C ALA A 27 -6.38 -19.37 -8.62
N ALA A 28 -7.06 -19.12 -7.50
CA ALA A 28 -6.75 -19.73 -6.22
C ALA A 28 -7.14 -21.22 -6.10
N ARG A 29 -7.73 -21.83 -7.13
CA ARG A 29 -8.09 -23.26 -7.18
C ARG A 29 -7.42 -24.02 -8.31
N VAL A 30 -7.12 -23.34 -9.42
CA VAL A 30 -6.45 -23.96 -10.56
C VAL A 30 -5.00 -24.30 -10.17
N PRO A 31 -4.57 -25.57 -10.32
CA PRO A 31 -3.20 -25.97 -10.01
C PRO A 31 -2.18 -25.12 -10.77
N GLY A 32 -1.11 -24.73 -10.08
CA GLY A 32 -0.03 -23.96 -10.67
C GLY A 32 0.58 -22.98 -9.68
N ARG A 33 1.59 -22.23 -10.15
CA ARG A 33 2.49 -21.43 -9.33
C ARG A 33 1.78 -20.46 -8.37
N TYR A 34 0.66 -19.86 -8.79
CA TYR A 34 -0.09 -18.95 -7.92
C TYR A 34 -0.79 -19.70 -6.78
N HIS A 35 -1.55 -20.75 -7.11
CA HIS A 35 -2.21 -21.62 -6.14
C HIS A 35 -1.19 -22.17 -5.12
N ASP A 36 -0.08 -22.73 -5.60
CA ASP A 36 0.89 -23.40 -4.73
C ASP A 36 1.53 -22.43 -3.74
N ARG A 37 1.85 -21.21 -4.20
CA ARG A 37 2.36 -20.13 -3.34
C ARG A 37 1.32 -19.65 -2.35
N LEU A 38 0.07 -19.49 -2.78
CA LEU A 38 -1.02 -19.07 -1.91
C LEU A 38 -1.20 -20.08 -0.77
N VAL A 39 -1.28 -21.38 -1.10
CA VAL A 39 -1.41 -22.47 -0.13
C VAL A 39 -0.20 -22.52 0.81
N ALA A 40 1.02 -22.47 0.28
CA ALA A 40 2.24 -22.51 1.09
C ALA A 40 2.33 -21.33 2.06
N ASN A 41 2.03 -20.11 1.59
CA ASN A 41 2.07 -18.91 2.42
C ASN A 41 0.99 -18.95 3.52
N PHE A 42 -0.22 -19.42 3.21
CA PHE A 42 -1.29 -19.51 4.20
C PHE A 42 -1.07 -20.61 5.23
N ARG A 43 -0.57 -21.80 4.82
CA ARG A 43 -0.19 -22.86 5.77
C ARG A 43 0.91 -22.41 6.72
N HIS A 44 1.81 -21.57 6.23
CA HIS A 44 2.86 -20.96 7.06
C HIS A 44 2.27 -19.94 8.05
N ALA A 45 1.41 -19.05 7.57
CA ALA A 45 0.86 -17.96 8.39
C ALA A 45 -0.24 -18.41 9.37
N TYR A 46 -1.01 -19.43 9.00
CA TYR A 46 -2.20 -19.89 9.73
C TYR A 46 -2.20 -21.42 9.85
N PRO A 47 -1.96 -21.97 11.06
CA PRO A 47 -2.03 -23.41 11.30
C PRO A 47 -3.37 -24.03 10.89
N ASP A 48 -4.47 -23.31 11.12
CA ASP A 48 -5.85 -23.77 10.85
C ASP A 48 -6.37 -23.28 9.49
N VAL A 49 -5.50 -23.17 8.47
CA VAL A 49 -5.92 -22.71 7.14
C VAL A 49 -7.03 -23.58 6.56
N THR A 50 -8.11 -22.93 6.11
CA THR A 50 -9.23 -23.59 5.45
C THR A 50 -9.29 -23.30 3.94
N PRO A 51 -9.93 -24.17 3.13
CA PRO A 51 -10.19 -23.87 1.72
C PRO A 51 -10.99 -22.57 1.50
N ALA A 52 -11.83 -22.19 2.46
CA ALA A 52 -12.57 -20.94 2.43
C ALA A 52 -11.66 -19.70 2.55
N MET A 53 -10.65 -19.76 3.42
CA MET A 53 -9.65 -18.69 3.56
C MET A 53 -8.84 -18.52 2.28
N LEU A 54 -8.38 -19.61 1.67
CA LEU A 54 -7.64 -19.59 0.41
C LEU A 54 -8.49 -18.99 -0.72
N LYS A 55 -9.75 -19.40 -0.82
CA LYS A 55 -10.70 -18.85 -1.79
C LYS A 55 -10.89 -17.35 -1.59
N GLU A 56 -11.11 -16.87 -0.36
CA GLU A 56 -11.30 -15.44 -0.12
C GLU A 56 -10.03 -14.62 -0.31
N ALA A 57 -8.86 -15.18 0.01
CA ALA A 57 -7.57 -14.55 -0.30
C ALA A 57 -7.38 -14.37 -1.82
N GLY A 58 -7.70 -15.41 -2.59
CA GLY A 58 -7.77 -15.36 -4.05
C GLY A 58 -8.73 -14.28 -4.55
N ARG A 59 -9.95 -14.24 -4.01
CA ARG A 59 -10.96 -13.21 -4.33
C ARG A 59 -10.46 -11.81 -4.04
N SER A 60 -9.84 -11.60 -2.88
CA SER A 60 -9.32 -10.29 -2.46
C SER A 60 -8.18 -9.81 -3.36
N ALA A 61 -7.25 -10.69 -3.70
CA ALA A 61 -6.16 -10.38 -4.63
C ALA A 61 -6.68 -10.06 -6.04
N GLY A 62 -7.62 -10.87 -6.56
CA GLY A 62 -8.23 -10.62 -7.87
C GLY A 62 -9.02 -9.31 -7.91
N ARG A 63 -9.79 -8.98 -6.85
CA ARG A 63 -10.45 -7.67 -6.71
C ARG A 63 -9.45 -6.53 -6.80
N MET A 64 -8.35 -6.59 -6.05
CA MET A 64 -7.31 -5.56 -6.06
C MET A 64 -6.79 -5.29 -7.48
N VAL A 65 -6.46 -6.35 -8.22
CA VAL A 65 -5.93 -6.22 -9.59
C VAL A 65 -6.93 -5.54 -10.51
N PHE A 66 -8.20 -5.92 -10.42
CA PHE A 66 -9.27 -5.35 -11.26
C PHE A 66 -9.72 -3.96 -10.81
N GLU A 67 -9.37 -3.52 -9.60
CA GLU A 67 -9.62 -2.16 -9.11
C GLU A 67 -8.54 -1.17 -9.56
N MET A 68 -7.33 -1.63 -9.89
CA MET A 68 -6.26 -0.74 -10.38
C MET A 68 -6.70 0.16 -11.54
N PRO A 69 -7.37 -0.33 -12.61
CA PRO A 69 -7.83 0.52 -13.70
C PRO A 69 -8.76 1.65 -13.26
N TYR A 70 -9.65 1.37 -12.30
CA TYR A 70 -10.56 2.37 -11.73
C TYR A 70 -9.77 3.52 -11.10
N PHE A 71 -8.79 3.17 -10.27
CA PHE A 71 -7.99 4.12 -9.51
C PHE A 71 -6.89 4.81 -10.30
N TRP A 72 -6.37 4.21 -11.35
CA TRP A 72 -5.24 4.76 -12.08
C TRP A 72 -5.67 5.68 -13.24
N MET A 73 -6.87 5.47 -13.78
CA MET A 73 -7.34 6.22 -14.95
C MET A 73 -8.40 7.28 -14.65
N ARG A 74 -9.13 7.17 -13.54
CA ARG A 74 -10.15 8.15 -13.18
C ARG A 74 -9.53 9.28 -12.35
N LYS A 75 -9.13 10.36 -13.01
CA LYS A 75 -8.36 11.46 -12.37
C LYS A 75 -9.19 12.65 -11.87
N ASN A 76 -10.36 12.95 -12.46
CA ASN A 76 -11.14 14.16 -12.16
C ASN A 76 -12.65 13.85 -12.05
N GLY A 77 -13.33 14.27 -10.97
CA GLY A 77 -14.80 14.29 -10.85
C GLY A 77 -15.36 13.88 -9.47
N THR A 78 -16.55 14.38 -9.13
CA THR A 78 -17.34 14.01 -7.94
C THR A 78 -17.96 12.60 -8.02
N ASP A 79 -18.13 12.05 -9.22
CA ASP A 79 -18.71 10.71 -9.50
C ASP A 79 -17.72 9.52 -9.37
N ILE A 80 -16.54 9.77 -8.82
CA ILE A 80 -15.38 8.87 -8.95
C ILE A 80 -14.82 8.41 -7.62
N THR A 81 -15.17 9.08 -6.52
CA THR A 81 -14.78 8.63 -5.19
C THR A 81 -15.87 7.71 -4.66
N PRO A 82 -15.61 6.40 -4.58
CA PRO A 82 -16.49 5.53 -3.83
C PRO A 82 -16.53 6.00 -2.37
N ASP A 83 -17.59 5.63 -1.64
CA ASP A 83 -17.78 6.05 -0.25
C ASP A 83 -16.52 5.72 0.56
N LEU A 84 -15.95 6.73 1.19
CA LEU A 84 -14.77 6.57 2.02
C LEU A 84 -15.14 6.84 3.47
N ILE A 85 -15.19 5.76 4.25
CA ILE A 85 -15.33 5.85 5.71
C ILE A 85 -13.91 6.02 6.26
N ASP A 86 -13.58 7.24 6.67
CA ASP A 86 -12.25 7.61 7.16
C ASP A 86 -12.31 8.16 8.58
N ASP A 87 -12.59 7.27 9.52
CA ASP A 87 -12.51 7.56 10.96
C ASP A 87 -11.05 7.74 11.43
N CYS A 88 -10.08 7.52 10.54
CA CYS A 88 -8.65 7.62 10.83
C CYS A 88 -8.12 9.06 10.74
N TRP A 89 -8.83 9.96 10.04
CA TRP A 89 -8.35 11.31 9.77
C TRP A 89 -7.95 12.12 11.01
N PRO A 90 -8.74 12.16 12.11
CA PRO A 90 -8.33 12.89 13.31
C PRO A 90 -7.02 12.35 13.92
N THR A 91 -6.74 11.05 13.75
CA THR A 91 -5.45 10.48 14.17
C THR A 91 -4.33 10.90 13.24
N CYS A 92 -4.56 10.94 11.92
CA CYS A 92 -3.58 11.46 10.97
C CYS A 92 -3.23 12.92 11.26
N GLU A 93 -4.22 13.78 11.54
CA GLU A 93 -4.00 15.19 11.89
C GLU A 93 -3.07 15.33 13.10
N ARG A 94 -3.36 14.62 14.20
CA ARG A 94 -2.49 14.63 15.40
C ARG A 94 -1.06 14.17 15.11
N LEU A 95 -0.87 13.21 14.20
CA LEU A 95 0.47 12.77 13.81
C LEU A 95 1.24 13.82 13.02
N LEU A 96 0.55 14.69 12.29
CA LEU A 96 1.14 15.74 11.45
C LEU A 96 1.47 17.01 12.27
N GLU A 97 0.77 17.25 13.38
CA GLU A 97 0.98 18.42 14.27
C GLU A 97 2.43 18.57 14.77
N ASN A 98 3.21 17.49 14.81
CA ASN A 98 4.63 17.55 15.21
C ASN A 98 5.56 18.18 14.16
N GLY A 99 5.07 18.46 12.95
CA GLY A 99 5.84 19.06 11.84
C GLY A 99 6.91 18.16 11.21
N ARG A 100 6.96 16.87 11.56
CA ARG A 100 7.96 15.90 11.07
C ARG A 100 7.44 14.98 9.96
N GLY A 101 6.18 15.19 9.55
CA GLY A 101 5.49 14.35 8.60
C GLY A 101 5.08 13.02 9.21
N VAL A 102 4.66 12.07 8.38
CA VAL A 102 4.23 10.74 8.84
C VAL A 102 4.65 9.66 7.84
N ILE A 103 5.12 8.53 8.36
CA ILE A 103 5.43 7.35 7.56
C ILE A 103 4.25 6.38 7.67
N PHE A 104 3.50 6.25 6.59
CA PHE A 104 2.43 5.27 6.45
C PHE A 104 2.97 3.96 5.89
N LEU A 105 2.84 2.90 6.67
CA LEU A 105 3.09 1.53 6.24
C LEU A 105 1.79 0.95 5.65
N THR A 106 1.81 0.67 4.34
CA THR A 106 0.65 0.16 3.60
C THR A 106 0.95 -1.25 3.10
N PRO A 107 0.71 -2.32 3.88
CA PRO A 107 0.92 -3.69 3.39
C PRO A 107 0.08 -3.96 2.13
N HIS A 108 0.43 -4.99 1.36
CA HIS A 108 -0.36 -5.46 0.21
C HIS A 108 -1.66 -6.14 0.67
N LEU A 109 -2.53 -5.36 1.30
CA LEU A 109 -3.76 -5.77 1.94
C LEU A 109 -4.92 -4.91 1.45
N GLY A 110 -6.06 -5.55 1.19
CA GLY A 110 -7.25 -4.84 0.72
C GLY A 110 -7.02 -4.17 -0.64
N CYS A 111 -7.38 -2.89 -0.75
CA CYS A 111 -7.11 -2.08 -1.95
C CYS A 111 -6.19 -0.91 -1.60
N PHE A 112 -4.91 -1.17 -1.42
CA PHE A 112 -3.97 -0.13 -1.00
C PHE A 112 -3.85 1.03 -2.01
N GLU A 113 -4.26 0.86 -3.27
CA GLU A 113 -4.26 1.93 -4.28
C GLU A 113 -5.22 3.09 -3.92
N VAL A 114 -6.26 2.86 -3.10
CA VAL A 114 -7.17 3.92 -2.66
C VAL A 114 -6.51 4.88 -1.67
N LEU A 115 -5.55 4.38 -0.87
CA LEU A 115 -4.98 5.10 0.26
C LEU A 115 -4.26 6.39 -0.14
N PRO A 116 -3.25 6.36 -1.04
CA PRO A 116 -2.53 7.58 -1.39
C PRO A 116 -3.43 8.60 -2.08
N GLN A 117 -4.48 8.15 -2.78
CA GLN A 117 -5.49 9.04 -3.38
C GLN A 117 -6.41 9.68 -2.35
N ALA A 118 -6.86 8.92 -1.35
CA ALA A 118 -7.67 9.42 -0.26
C ALA A 118 -6.93 10.53 0.51
N TYR A 119 -5.67 10.28 0.87
CA TYR A 119 -4.86 11.24 1.60
C TYR A 119 -4.40 12.42 0.72
N ALA A 120 -4.07 12.23 -0.56
CA ALA A 120 -3.67 13.33 -1.46
C ALA A 120 -4.72 14.47 -1.59
N ARG A 121 -5.99 14.19 -1.25
CA ARG A 121 -7.06 15.21 -1.18
C ARG A 121 -6.86 16.22 -0.04
N ARG A 122 -6.09 15.87 0.99
CA ARG A 122 -5.95 16.66 2.21
C ARG A 122 -4.50 17.06 2.52
N LEU A 123 -3.52 16.27 2.07
CA LEU A 123 -2.09 16.60 2.25
C LEU A 123 -1.21 16.08 1.11
N PRO A 124 -0.01 16.66 0.90
CA PRO A 124 0.98 16.08 0.00
C PRO A 124 1.41 14.66 0.45
N VAL A 125 1.40 13.74 -0.50
CA VAL A 125 1.79 12.33 -0.30
C VAL A 125 2.91 11.96 -1.26
N THR A 126 4.00 11.40 -0.73
CA THR A 126 5.05 10.76 -1.53
C THR A 126 5.01 9.24 -1.33
N SER A 127 4.67 8.48 -2.37
CA SER A 127 4.60 7.02 -2.30
C SER A 127 5.85 6.37 -2.89
N MET A 128 6.52 5.52 -2.12
CA MET A 128 7.66 4.76 -2.63
C MET A 128 7.19 3.55 -3.46
N PHE A 129 7.82 3.31 -4.60
CA PHE A 129 7.51 2.17 -5.47
C PHE A 129 8.75 1.58 -6.11
N LYS A 130 8.73 0.27 -6.39
CA LYS A 130 9.75 -0.38 -7.21
C LYS A 130 9.36 -0.25 -8.69
N PRO A 131 10.13 0.45 -9.52
CA PRO A 131 9.80 0.56 -10.94
C PRO A 131 9.90 -0.80 -11.64
N PRO A 132 9.00 -1.09 -12.59
CA PRO A 132 9.12 -2.29 -13.41
C PRO A 132 10.37 -2.21 -14.30
N HIS A 133 10.93 -3.37 -14.65
CA HIS A 133 12.13 -3.45 -15.51
C HIS A 133 11.90 -2.87 -16.91
N GLN A 134 10.68 -2.95 -17.42
CA GLN A 134 10.33 -2.45 -18.75
C GLN A 134 10.05 -0.94 -18.70
N GLU A 135 10.88 -0.15 -19.39
CA GLU A 135 10.84 1.32 -19.35
C GLU A 135 9.49 1.90 -19.82
N SER A 136 8.90 1.35 -20.90
CA SER A 136 7.59 1.82 -21.36
C SER A 136 6.46 1.56 -20.37
N LEU A 137 6.54 0.47 -19.61
CA LEU A 137 5.62 0.18 -18.52
C LEU A 137 5.87 1.10 -17.33
N ARG A 138 7.13 1.38 -17.01
CA ARG A 138 7.53 2.31 -15.94
C ARG A 138 6.94 3.71 -16.19
N ALA A 139 7.24 4.31 -17.35
CA ALA A 139 6.75 5.64 -17.72
C ALA A 139 5.21 5.68 -17.70
N TRP A 140 4.56 4.60 -18.14
CA TRP A 140 3.11 4.50 -18.10
C TRP A 140 2.55 4.46 -16.67
N ILE A 141 3.13 3.65 -15.77
CA ILE A 141 2.74 3.56 -14.34
C ILE A 141 2.96 4.91 -13.65
N GLU A 142 4.14 5.51 -13.80
CA GLU A 142 4.47 6.81 -13.21
C GLU A 142 3.45 7.87 -13.65
N ARG A 143 3.12 7.94 -14.95
CA ARG A 143 2.12 8.87 -15.47
C ARG A 143 0.73 8.63 -14.91
N MET A 144 0.30 7.38 -14.74
CA MET A 144 -1.03 7.07 -14.23
C MET A 144 -1.15 7.35 -12.73
N ARG A 145 -0.09 7.04 -11.97
CA ARG A 145 -0.04 7.22 -10.51
C ARG A 145 0.38 8.62 -10.10
N THR A 146 0.81 9.50 -10.99
CA THR A 146 1.04 10.91 -10.64
C THR A 146 -0.28 11.70 -10.70
N ARG A 147 -0.54 12.45 -9.64
CA ARG A 147 -1.72 13.30 -9.43
C ARG A 147 -1.32 14.57 -8.66
N PRO A 148 -2.15 15.63 -8.66
CA PRO A 148 -1.96 16.73 -7.72
C PRO A 148 -1.78 16.20 -6.29
N ASN A 149 -0.84 16.77 -5.55
CA ASN A 149 -0.44 16.33 -4.20
C ASN A 149 0.08 14.88 -4.07
N MET A 150 0.38 14.18 -5.17
CA MET A 150 0.89 12.81 -5.14
C MET A 150 2.15 12.64 -5.97
N GLN A 151 3.26 12.33 -5.30
CA GLN A 151 4.56 12.05 -5.92
C GLN A 151 4.91 10.57 -5.81
N MET A 152 5.62 10.06 -6.82
CA MET A 152 6.13 8.68 -6.84
C MET A 152 7.65 8.71 -6.64
N ALA A 153 8.14 8.07 -5.58
CA ALA A 153 9.56 7.93 -5.28
C ALA A 153 10.05 6.54 -5.68
N PRO A 154 11.03 6.39 -6.58
CA PRO A 154 11.58 5.07 -6.91
C PRO A 154 12.27 4.44 -5.69
N ALA A 155 12.24 3.11 -5.57
CA ALA A 155 12.92 2.38 -4.50
C ALA A 155 14.44 2.31 -4.74
N ASP A 156 15.09 3.47 -4.80
CA ASP A 156 16.53 3.68 -4.98
C ASP A 156 17.01 4.88 -4.13
N SER A 157 18.30 5.21 -4.21
CA SER A 157 18.87 6.32 -3.43
C SER A 157 18.22 7.67 -3.74
N ARG A 158 17.76 7.90 -4.98
CA ARG A 158 17.08 9.13 -5.38
C ARG A 158 15.72 9.22 -4.70
N GLY A 159 14.94 8.15 -4.72
CA GLY A 159 13.63 8.15 -4.06
C GLY A 159 13.74 8.20 -2.53
N VAL A 160 14.78 7.61 -1.92
CA VAL A 160 15.07 7.82 -0.49
C VAL A 160 15.29 9.31 -0.19
N ARG A 161 16.06 10.03 -1.01
CA ARG A 161 16.23 11.49 -0.85
C ARG A 161 14.91 12.25 -1.01
N MET A 162 14.06 11.85 -1.94
CA MET A 162 12.72 12.45 -2.12
C MET A 162 11.86 12.27 -0.87
N VAL A 163 11.82 11.05 -0.34
CA VAL A 163 11.09 10.70 0.89
C VAL A 163 11.60 11.49 2.10
N VAL A 164 12.92 11.58 2.30
CA VAL A 164 13.48 12.37 3.41
C VAL A 164 13.09 13.84 3.30
N ARG A 165 13.12 14.41 2.08
CA ARG A 165 12.71 15.81 1.86
C ARG A 165 11.22 16.01 2.14
N ALA A 166 10.36 15.06 1.74
CA ALA A 166 8.93 15.12 2.03
C ALA A 166 8.66 15.12 3.55
N LEU A 167 9.27 14.18 4.28
CA LEU A 167 9.14 14.13 5.75
C LEU A 167 9.64 15.41 6.42
N LYS A 168 10.78 15.97 5.97
CA LYS A 168 11.29 17.26 6.48
C LYS A 168 10.37 18.45 6.20
N ARG A 169 9.46 18.36 5.23
CA ARG A 169 8.43 19.36 4.97
C ARG A 169 7.12 19.11 5.73
N GLY A 170 7.09 18.12 6.63
CA GLY A 170 5.86 17.77 7.35
C GLY A 170 4.88 16.92 6.53
N GLU A 171 5.30 16.34 5.41
CA GLU A 171 4.40 15.63 4.48
C GLU A 171 4.26 14.14 4.80
N ALA A 172 3.26 13.50 4.20
CA ALA A 172 3.05 12.06 4.34
C ALA A 172 3.88 11.25 3.32
N VAL A 173 4.39 10.11 3.77
CA VAL A 173 5.08 9.14 2.92
C VAL A 173 4.41 7.78 3.03
N GLY A 174 4.12 7.14 1.90
CA GLY A 174 3.63 5.77 1.82
C GLY A 174 4.73 4.78 1.46
N ILE A 175 4.88 3.70 2.24
CA ILE A 175 5.84 2.62 1.99
C ILE A 175 5.13 1.28 2.17
N LEU A 176 5.29 0.37 1.22
CA LEU A 176 4.82 -1.02 1.34
C LEU A 176 5.89 -1.82 2.10
N PRO A 177 5.64 -2.24 3.36
CA PRO A 177 6.66 -2.78 4.26
C PRO A 177 7.01 -4.26 4.02
N ASP A 178 6.25 -4.93 3.16
CA ASP A 178 6.17 -6.38 3.00
C ASP A 178 6.83 -6.87 1.69
N GLN A 179 7.65 -6.03 1.06
CA GLN A 179 8.51 -6.43 -0.05
C GLN A 179 9.87 -6.90 0.45
N THR A 180 10.43 -7.93 -0.20
CA THR A 180 11.82 -8.31 -0.01
C THR A 180 12.73 -7.18 -0.52
N PRO A 181 13.57 -6.57 0.35
CA PRO A 181 14.47 -5.50 -0.05
C PRO A 181 15.66 -6.05 -0.87
N THR A 182 16.48 -5.15 -1.43
CA THR A 182 17.73 -5.54 -2.10
C THR A 182 18.72 -6.15 -1.10
N ALA A 183 19.68 -6.95 -1.58
CA ALA A 183 20.76 -7.47 -0.75
C ALA A 183 21.49 -6.32 -0.03
N GLY A 184 21.72 -6.47 1.28
CA GLY A 184 22.31 -5.45 2.15
C GLY A 184 21.33 -4.41 2.72
N GLU A 185 20.10 -4.33 2.22
CA GLU A 185 19.10 -3.32 2.67
C GLU A 185 18.09 -3.85 3.71
N GLY A 186 18.25 -5.09 4.17
CA GLY A 186 17.33 -5.76 5.08
C GLY A 186 18.03 -6.54 6.20
N VAL A 187 17.20 -7.07 7.10
CA VAL A 187 17.60 -7.96 8.19
C VAL A 187 16.67 -9.17 8.20
N TRP A 188 17.15 -10.31 8.69
CA TRP A 188 16.28 -11.46 8.93
C TRP A 188 15.49 -11.25 10.22
N ALA A 189 14.17 -11.10 10.09
CA ALA A 189 13.26 -10.90 11.21
C ALA A 189 12.14 -11.96 11.20
N PRO A 190 11.59 -12.34 12.36
CA PRO A 190 10.50 -13.31 12.41
C PRO A 190 9.23 -12.74 11.77
N PHE A 191 8.65 -13.51 10.84
CA PHE A 191 7.35 -13.22 10.22
C PHE A 191 6.53 -14.52 10.18
N PHE A 192 5.46 -14.56 10.99
CA PHE A 192 4.72 -15.79 11.27
C PHE A 192 5.63 -16.95 11.71
N GLY A 193 6.56 -16.67 12.64
CA GLY A 193 7.46 -17.69 13.21
C GLY A 193 8.62 -18.15 12.31
N LYS A 194 8.71 -17.69 11.05
CA LYS A 194 9.87 -17.98 10.16
C LYS A 194 10.68 -16.73 9.87
N PRO A 195 12.01 -16.82 9.77
CA PRO A 195 12.83 -15.72 9.29
C PRO A 195 12.41 -15.27 7.88
N ALA A 196 12.09 -13.99 7.74
CA ALA A 196 11.88 -13.31 6.48
C ALA A 196 12.87 -12.16 6.35
N TYR A 197 13.39 -11.94 5.15
CA TYR A 197 14.30 -10.83 4.88
C TYR A 197 13.48 -9.53 4.77
N THR A 198 13.57 -8.70 5.81
CA THR A 198 12.70 -7.54 6.06
C THR A 198 13.46 -6.24 5.89
N MET A 199 12.85 -5.25 5.23
CA MET A 199 13.48 -3.95 4.99
C MET A 199 13.75 -3.17 6.27
N THR A 200 14.89 -2.46 6.28
CA THR A 200 15.29 -1.59 7.41
C THR A 200 15.07 -0.10 7.13
N LEU A 201 14.60 0.25 5.93
CA LEU A 201 14.42 1.64 5.49
C LEU A 201 13.49 2.44 6.41
N VAL A 202 12.37 1.85 6.83
CA VAL A 202 11.36 2.53 7.68
C VAL A 202 11.98 2.96 9.01
N HIS A 203 12.72 2.07 9.65
CA HIS A 203 13.43 2.38 10.90
C HIS A 203 14.48 3.47 10.71
N ARG A 204 15.26 3.42 9.62
CA ARG A 204 16.24 4.47 9.29
C ARG A 204 15.58 5.84 9.07
N LEU A 205 14.46 5.88 8.34
CA LEU A 205 13.72 7.11 8.09
C LEU A 205 13.19 7.70 9.40
N HIS A 206 12.55 6.87 10.22
CA HIS A 206 12.06 7.28 11.54
C HIS A 206 13.19 7.85 12.41
N ARG A 207 14.35 7.19 12.50
CA ARG A 207 15.51 7.70 13.25
C ARG A 207 16.06 9.02 12.71
N LEU A 208 16.07 9.18 11.38
CA LEU A 208 16.64 10.34 10.72
C LEU A 208 15.73 11.58 10.83
N THR A 209 14.41 11.41 10.72
CA THR A 209 13.46 12.53 10.65
C THR A 209 12.65 12.71 11.93
N GLY A 210 12.58 11.68 12.77
CA GLY A 210 11.64 11.60 13.89
C GLY A 210 10.17 11.57 13.44
N ALA A 211 9.89 11.23 12.18
CA ALA A 211 8.51 11.09 11.71
C ALA A 211 7.85 9.89 12.41
N PRO A 212 6.65 10.01 13.01
CA PRO A 212 5.91 8.87 13.51
C PRO A 212 5.60 7.86 12.40
N VAL A 213 5.41 6.61 12.80
CA VAL A 213 5.09 5.49 11.92
C VAL A 213 3.71 4.94 12.27
N ALA A 214 2.85 4.81 11.27
CA ALA A 214 1.54 4.20 11.41
C ALA A 214 1.29 3.19 10.28
N VAL A 215 0.68 2.06 10.60
CA VAL A 215 0.15 1.13 9.59
C VAL A 215 -1.21 1.62 9.16
N VAL A 216 -1.45 1.67 7.85
CA VAL A 216 -2.76 2.00 7.28
C VAL A 216 -3.13 1.03 6.17
N PHE A 217 -4.36 0.54 6.18
CA PHE A 217 -4.90 -0.31 5.12
C PHE A 217 -6.35 0.04 4.83
N SER A 218 -6.84 -0.39 3.67
CA SER A 218 -8.24 -0.19 3.27
C SER A 218 -8.99 -1.52 3.28
N GLU A 219 -10.17 -1.51 3.87
CA GLU A 219 -11.14 -2.60 3.82
C GLU A 219 -12.19 -2.27 2.75
N ARG A 220 -12.51 -3.21 1.87
CA ARG A 220 -13.58 -3.05 0.87
C ARG A 220 -14.95 -3.14 1.54
N LEU A 221 -15.81 -2.17 1.29
CA LEU A 221 -17.23 -2.27 1.59
C LEU A 221 -17.94 -3.16 0.56
N PRO A 222 -19.05 -3.83 0.94
CA PRO A 222 -19.76 -4.73 0.04
C PRO A 222 -20.23 -4.05 -1.24
N ARG A 223 -20.26 -4.83 -2.34
CA ARG A 223 -20.86 -4.46 -3.63
C ARG A 223 -20.33 -3.13 -4.21
N GLY A 224 -19.04 -2.86 -4.06
CA GLY A 224 -18.41 -1.67 -4.65
C GLY A 224 -18.88 -0.34 -4.06
N LYS A 225 -19.51 -0.34 -2.87
CA LYS A 225 -19.93 0.91 -2.19
C LYS A 225 -18.74 1.80 -1.84
N GLY A 226 -17.63 1.20 -1.46
CA GLY A 226 -16.36 1.89 -1.28
C GLY A 226 -15.45 1.24 -0.27
N TYR A 227 -14.83 2.03 0.59
CA TYR A 227 -13.75 1.57 1.46
C TYR A 227 -13.85 2.17 2.86
N ARG A 228 -13.51 1.36 3.86
CA ARG A 228 -13.21 1.83 5.21
C ARG A 228 -11.71 1.84 5.42
N LEU A 229 -11.18 2.95 5.93
CA LEU A 229 -9.77 3.05 6.27
C LEU A 229 -9.54 2.60 7.70
N HIS A 230 -8.43 1.90 7.91
CA HIS A 230 -7.97 1.44 9.21
C HIS A 230 -6.56 1.94 9.45
N LEU A 231 -6.30 2.51 10.60
CA LEU A 231 -5.00 3.04 10.99
C LEU A 231 -4.61 2.55 12.39
N ARG A 232 -3.36 2.13 12.53
CA ARG A 232 -2.75 1.82 13.82
C ARG A 232 -1.41 2.51 13.95
N VAL A 233 -1.23 3.31 14.99
CA VAL A 233 0.06 3.92 15.31
C VAL A 233 1.02 2.84 15.81
N CYS A 234 2.22 2.80 15.25
CA CYS A 234 3.25 1.82 15.58
C CYS A 234 4.39 2.42 16.39
N LEU A 235 4.89 3.58 15.95
CA LEU A 235 6.01 4.27 16.58
C LEU A 235 5.68 5.76 16.67
N LEU A 236 5.82 6.31 17.87
CA LEU A 236 5.83 7.74 18.10
C LEU A 236 7.27 8.19 18.32
N TYR A 237 7.60 9.40 17.90
CA TYR A 237 8.85 10.00 18.30
C TYR A 237 8.79 10.29 19.80
N THR A 238 9.59 9.55 20.55
CA THR A 238 9.98 9.92 21.90
C THR A 238 11.31 10.65 21.76
N SER A 239 11.42 11.85 22.34
CA SER A 239 12.70 12.56 22.39
C SER A 239 13.76 11.60 22.94
N PRO A 240 14.96 11.51 22.33
CA PRO A 240 16.00 10.61 22.82
C PRO A 240 16.28 10.94 24.28
N SER A 241 16.34 9.90 25.11
CA SER A 241 16.76 10.02 26.50
C SER A 241 18.14 10.69 26.52
N PRO A 242 18.47 11.53 27.52
CA PRO A 242 19.82 12.04 27.69
C PRO A 242 20.89 10.94 27.69
N ARG A 243 20.52 9.69 28.00
CA ARG A 243 21.41 8.51 28.01
C ARG A 243 21.80 7.99 26.62
N ASP A 244 21.06 8.33 25.57
CA ASP A 244 21.32 7.86 24.20
C ASP A 244 22.30 8.76 23.43
N ARG A 245 22.90 9.74 24.12
CA ARG A 245 23.90 10.69 23.58
C ARG A 245 25.34 10.38 23.97
N GLY A 246 25.58 9.24 24.63
CA GLY A 246 26.91 8.76 25.06
C GLY A 246 27.56 7.86 24.03
#